data_AF-A0A937XGG9-F1
#
_entry.id   AF-A0A937XGG9-F1
#
_cell.length_a   1.000
_cell.length_b   1.000
_cell.length_c   1.000
_cell.angle_alpha   90.00
_cell.angle_beta   90.00
_cell.angle_gamma   90.00
#
_symmetry.space_group_name_H-M   'P 1'
#
loop_
_entity.id
_entity.type
_entity.pdbx_description
1 polymer ?
#
loop_
_entity_poly.entity_id
_entity_poly.type
_entity_poly.pdbx_seq_one_letter_code
_entity_poly.pdbx_strand_id
1 'polypeptide(L)'
;MKTKPGFAVRVLRWLIQLAFLFLFIALFTRIRYGASPALSDIFFRFDPLLFLVISIANRAVLAAGLLSLVVVAATFLFGRFFCGFVCPLGTTVDLAGAVLKRKSPPADAWRRGKFFTLIFLVVAAAVGASFVGFFDPLAILSRSLTLVFYPGTSHFIGLVSALRPAVFTETLLALASLVFILGLGLAAPRFWCRNLCPLGGLLGLISRFSFFKFSFRGECKACGLCAKACPTGAIDSGRARVDAAECIGCLACLHACPDSVIAYCVKPVPQPLDVGRREAIIALGSGLVAAPLARSVVHRKLQGRLLRPPGSIPEPDFLNACIRCGRCMKACPTNGLQPAVLESGFDGLWTPRLAPRIGACEKNCNLCGQVCPTAAIRNLPLEEKTYARIGTAVIDRSRCLAWEQDRACLVCDEACPYNAIDSRNQTILATTLGRPFVNEAACVGCGLCESRCPIDGPAAIQVFSMAADRKKTGWYKTPEKARLRSCGDEPQEDLPSGFIQEEQ
;
A
#
# COMPACT_ATOMS: atom_id res chain seq x y z
N MET A 1 30.89 32.87 21.52
CA MET A 1 29.91 31.78 21.72
C MET A 1 30.43 30.52 21.02
N LYS A 2 31.03 29.56 21.73
CA LYS A 2 31.43 28.28 21.12
C LYS A 2 30.15 27.47 20.85
N THR A 3 29.71 27.40 19.59
CA THR A 3 28.62 26.52 19.18
C THR A 3 28.99 25.10 19.60
N LYS A 4 28.24 24.52 20.55
CA LYS A 4 28.43 23.11 20.93
C LYS A 4 28.38 22.27 19.63
N PRO A 5 29.35 21.37 19.37
CA PRO A 5 29.41 20.59 18.14
C PRO A 5 28.12 19.80 17.83
N GLY A 6 27.27 19.56 18.83
CA GLY A 6 25.98 18.88 18.68
C GLY A 6 24.83 19.66 18.04
N PHE A 7 24.87 21.00 17.94
CA PHE A 7 23.75 21.76 17.34
C PHE A 7 23.68 21.55 15.82
N ALA A 8 24.81 21.72 15.12
CA ALA A 8 24.92 21.52 13.68
C ALA A 8 24.48 20.11 13.26
N VAL A 9 24.86 19.09 14.04
CA VAL A 9 24.52 17.69 13.81
C VAL A 9 23.01 17.42 13.96
N ARG A 10 22.34 18.07 14.91
CA ARG A 10 20.89 17.96 15.08
C ARG A 10 20.12 18.60 13.92
N VAL A 11 20.59 19.76 13.44
CA VAL A 11 20.03 20.42 12.26
C VAL A 11 20.22 19.56 11.01
N LEU A 12 21.44 19.04 10.81
CA LEU A 12 21.75 18.14 9.68
C LEU A 12 20.81 16.93 9.65
N ARG A 13 20.57 16.29 10.81
CA ARG A 13 19.61 15.17 10.88
C ARG A 13 18.21 15.60 10.42
N TRP A 14 17.70 16.73 10.89
CA TRP A 14 16.39 17.23 10.48
C TRP A 14 16.33 17.51 8.98
N LEU A 15 17.37 18.12 8.42
CA LEU A 15 17.47 18.34 6.98
C LEU A 15 17.41 17.03 6.19
N ILE A 16 18.15 16.00 6.62
CA ILE A 16 18.11 14.67 6.00
C ILE A 16 16.71 14.05 6.09
N GLN A 17 16.08 14.10 7.27
CA GLN A 17 14.73 13.55 7.48
C GLN A 17 13.68 14.23 6.61
N LEU A 18 13.75 15.57 6.50
CA LEU A 18 12.87 16.36 5.65
C LEU A 18 13.15 16.11 4.17
N ALA A 19 14.42 15.97 3.77
CA ALA A 19 14.79 15.65 2.39
C ALA A 19 14.24 14.29 1.94
N PHE A 20 14.35 13.23 2.77
CA PHE A 20 13.77 11.92 2.45
C PHE A 20 12.24 11.93 2.48
N LEU A 21 11.61 12.66 3.40
CA LEU A 21 10.16 12.83 3.41
C LEU A 21 9.69 13.58 2.15
N PHE A 22 10.38 14.65 1.76
CA PHE A 22 10.11 15.40 0.53
C PHE A 22 10.28 14.51 -0.69
N LEU A 23 11.38 13.74 -0.77
CA LEU A 23 11.61 12.79 -1.85
C LEU A 23 10.48 11.75 -1.93
N PHE A 24 10.04 11.20 -0.80
CA PHE A 24 8.91 10.27 -0.75
C PHE A 24 7.61 10.91 -1.28
N ILE A 25 7.31 12.14 -0.86
CA ILE A 25 6.12 12.88 -1.33
C ILE A 25 6.24 13.22 -2.82
N ALA A 26 7.41 13.67 -3.29
CA ALA A 26 7.66 13.98 -4.69
C ALA A 26 7.47 12.75 -5.59
N LEU A 27 8.10 11.62 -5.25
CA LEU A 27 7.88 10.36 -5.95
C LEU A 27 6.43 9.88 -5.88
N PHE A 28 5.77 10.08 -4.73
CA PHE A 28 4.36 9.79 -4.58
C PHE A 28 3.52 10.62 -5.55
N THR A 29 3.68 11.95 -5.62
CA THR A 29 2.91 12.82 -6.54
C THR A 29 3.07 12.43 -8.01
N ARG A 30 4.24 11.93 -8.41
CA ARG A 30 4.54 11.49 -9.78
C ARG A 30 3.94 10.15 -10.20
N ILE A 31 3.29 9.41 -9.29
CA ILE A 31 2.66 8.10 -9.58
C ILE A 31 1.68 8.15 -10.78
N ARG A 32 0.98 9.28 -10.99
CA ARG A 32 0.00 9.43 -12.08
C ARG A 32 0.61 9.82 -13.43
N TYR A 33 1.81 10.41 -13.43
CA TYR A 33 2.45 10.98 -14.62
C TYR A 33 3.45 10.04 -15.30
N GLY A 34 3.33 8.72 -15.09
CA GLY A 34 4.16 7.74 -15.79
C GLY A 34 5.66 7.83 -15.50
N ALA A 35 6.07 8.45 -14.37
CA ALA A 35 7.48 8.39 -13.95
C ALA A 35 7.94 6.93 -13.93
N SER A 36 9.17 6.66 -14.40
CA SER A 36 9.71 5.30 -14.58
C SER A 36 9.31 4.43 -13.37
N PRO A 37 8.54 3.35 -13.56
CA PRO A 37 7.87 2.65 -12.47
C PRO A 37 8.81 2.26 -11.32
N ALA A 38 10.05 1.91 -11.67
CA ALA A 38 11.13 1.52 -10.75
C ALA A 38 11.62 2.60 -9.78
N LEU A 39 11.48 3.89 -10.11
CA LEU A 39 11.81 4.97 -9.17
C LEU A 39 10.68 5.23 -8.19
N SER A 40 9.43 5.04 -8.62
CA SER A 40 8.27 5.43 -7.84
C SER A 40 8.09 4.56 -6.58
N ASP A 41 8.51 3.29 -6.63
CA ASP A 41 8.32 2.28 -5.59
C ASP A 41 9.61 1.96 -4.81
N ILE A 42 10.69 2.71 -5.05
CA ILE A 42 12.04 2.44 -4.53
C ILE A 42 12.09 2.29 -3.00
N PHE A 43 11.33 3.09 -2.26
CA PHE A 43 11.26 3.00 -0.78
C PHE A 43 10.75 1.64 -0.31
N PHE A 44 9.79 1.03 -1.03
CA PHE A 44 9.24 -0.28 -0.68
C PHE A 44 10.21 -1.41 -1.00
N ARG A 45 11.02 -1.25 -2.06
CA ARG A 45 12.08 -2.22 -2.43
C ARG A 45 13.22 -2.27 -1.42
N PHE A 46 13.46 -1.15 -0.72
CA PHE A 46 14.42 -1.08 0.38
C PHE A 46 13.85 -1.55 1.73
N ASP A 47 12.59 -1.98 1.80
CA ASP A 47 11.97 -2.41 3.05
C ASP A 47 12.24 -3.91 3.35
N PRO A 48 13.10 -4.23 4.34
CA PRO A 48 13.42 -5.62 4.65
C PRO A 48 12.28 -6.38 5.33
N LEU A 49 11.33 -5.70 5.98
CA LEU A 49 10.16 -6.34 6.56
C LEU A 49 9.24 -6.86 5.45
N LEU A 50 8.95 -6.01 4.45
CA LEU A 50 8.13 -6.39 3.31
C LEU A 50 8.77 -7.56 2.55
N PHE A 51 10.09 -7.47 2.27
CA PHE A 51 10.81 -8.54 1.59
C PHE A 51 10.72 -9.87 2.36
N LEU A 52 10.97 -9.85 3.68
CA LEU A 52 10.92 -11.04 4.53
C LEU A 52 9.51 -11.66 4.54
N VAL A 53 8.49 -10.88 4.89
CA VAL A 53 7.14 -11.40 5.13
C VAL A 53 6.49 -11.87 3.84
N ILE A 54 6.66 -11.15 2.74
CA ILE A 54 6.08 -11.52 1.44
C ILE A 54 6.78 -12.76 0.87
N SER A 55 8.10 -12.87 1.02
CA SER A 55 8.83 -14.04 0.53
C SER A 55 8.41 -15.33 1.26
N ILE A 56 8.17 -15.22 2.57
CA ILE A 56 7.62 -16.31 3.38
C ILE A 56 6.18 -16.63 2.94
N ALA A 57 5.31 -15.62 2.84
CA ALA A 57 3.89 -15.80 2.52
C ALA A 57 3.67 -16.46 1.15
N ASN A 58 4.46 -16.08 0.15
CA ASN A 58 4.36 -16.62 -1.21
C ASN A 58 5.26 -17.83 -1.48
N ARG A 59 6.09 -18.23 -0.50
CA ARG A 59 7.10 -19.30 -0.64
C ARG A 59 8.02 -19.11 -1.85
N ALA A 60 8.35 -17.86 -2.16
CA ALA A 60 9.15 -17.47 -3.31
C ALA A 60 9.96 -16.20 -3.00
N VAL A 61 11.20 -16.14 -3.46
CA VAL A 61 12.05 -14.95 -3.27
C VAL A 61 11.63 -13.88 -4.27
N LEU A 62 11.12 -12.76 -3.77
CA LEU A 62 10.76 -11.62 -4.62
C LEU A 62 12.03 -10.85 -5.02
N ALA A 63 12.47 -11.00 -6.28
CA ALA A 63 13.66 -10.30 -6.78
C ALA A 63 13.63 -8.77 -6.54
N ALA A 64 12.44 -8.16 -6.62
CA ALA A 64 12.26 -6.73 -6.36
C ALA A 64 12.65 -6.30 -4.93
N GLY A 65 12.62 -7.22 -3.96
CA GLY A 65 12.99 -6.96 -2.57
C GLY A 65 14.47 -7.19 -2.26
N LEU A 66 15.30 -7.68 -3.19
CA LEU A 66 16.74 -7.90 -2.95
C LEU A 66 17.48 -6.61 -2.59
N LEU A 67 16.98 -5.45 -3.04
CA LEU A 67 17.52 -4.14 -2.66
C LEU A 67 17.43 -3.88 -1.15
N SER A 68 16.51 -4.52 -0.42
CA SER A 68 16.42 -4.36 1.03
C SER A 68 17.66 -4.89 1.77
N LEU A 69 18.45 -5.76 1.13
CA LEU A 69 19.71 -6.24 1.68
C LEU A 69 20.72 -5.10 1.92
N VAL A 70 20.63 -4.02 1.15
CA VAL A 70 21.44 -2.81 1.38
C VAL A 70 21.09 -2.19 2.73
N VAL A 71 19.80 -2.10 3.08
CA VAL A 71 19.36 -1.59 4.39
C VAL A 71 19.76 -2.53 5.52
N VAL A 72 19.70 -3.85 5.29
CA VAL A 72 20.18 -4.85 6.26
C VAL A 72 21.68 -4.69 6.51
N ALA A 73 22.50 -4.61 5.46
CA ALA A 73 23.94 -4.41 5.56
C ALA A 73 24.28 -3.08 6.26
N ALA A 74 23.64 -1.98 5.86
CA ALA A 74 23.83 -0.69 6.51
C ALA A 74 23.35 -0.70 7.97
N THR A 75 22.34 -1.52 8.32
CA THR A 75 21.91 -1.70 9.72
C THR A 75 22.93 -2.48 10.54
N PHE A 76 23.60 -3.46 9.93
CA PHE A 76 24.71 -4.18 10.55
C PHE A 76 25.93 -3.27 10.80
N LEU A 77 26.13 -2.25 9.97
CA LEU A 77 27.19 -1.26 10.20
C LEU A 77 26.77 -0.22 11.24
N PHE A 78 25.70 0.53 10.96
CA PHE A 78 25.37 1.77 11.68
C PHE A 78 24.24 1.63 12.72
N GLY A 79 23.69 0.44 12.90
CA GLY A 79 22.49 0.21 13.73
C GLY A 79 21.22 0.66 12.99
N ARG A 80 20.14 1.02 13.72
CA ARG A 80 18.84 1.35 13.10
C ARG A 80 18.78 2.74 12.45
N PHE A 81 19.74 3.06 11.59
CA PHE A 81 19.83 4.38 10.93
C PHE A 81 18.59 4.71 10.10
N PHE A 82 17.97 3.71 9.43
CA PHE A 82 16.78 3.92 8.60
C PHE A 82 15.65 4.59 9.39
N CYS A 83 15.37 4.12 10.60
CA CYS A 83 14.34 4.70 11.49
C CYS A 83 14.68 6.12 11.97
N GLY A 84 15.97 6.46 12.02
CA GLY A 84 16.48 7.75 12.48
C GLY A 84 16.53 8.83 11.40
N PHE A 85 16.82 8.45 10.15
CA PHE A 85 17.16 9.39 9.07
C PHE A 85 16.30 9.25 7.81
N VAL A 86 15.85 8.05 7.46
CA VAL A 86 15.27 7.76 6.13
C VAL A 86 13.76 7.55 6.17
N CYS A 87 13.24 6.91 7.23
CA CYS A 87 11.84 6.49 7.33
C CYS A 87 10.87 7.70 7.30
N PRO A 88 10.03 7.84 6.25
CA PRO A 88 9.14 8.99 6.12
C PRO A 88 8.05 9.00 7.20
N LEU A 89 7.51 7.83 7.60
CA LEU A 89 6.55 7.77 8.72
C LEU A 89 7.21 8.21 10.04
N GLY A 90 8.47 7.84 10.25
CA GLY A 90 9.24 8.29 11.43
C GLY A 90 9.38 9.81 11.48
N THR A 91 9.63 10.44 10.33
CA THR A 91 9.67 11.90 10.21
C THR A 91 8.30 12.54 10.46
N THR A 92 7.21 11.98 9.92
CA THR A 92 5.86 12.51 10.20
C THR A 92 5.47 12.39 11.67
N VAL A 93 5.88 11.32 12.35
CA VAL A 93 5.67 11.16 13.80
C VAL A 93 6.51 12.17 14.60
N ASP A 94 7.74 12.45 14.19
CA ASP A 94 8.58 13.47 14.84
C ASP A 94 8.03 14.88 14.68
N LEU A 95 7.48 15.20 13.50
CA LEU A 95 6.79 16.46 13.21
C LEU A 95 5.51 16.59 14.05
N ALA A 96 4.64 15.57 14.06
CA ALA A 96 3.44 15.56 14.88
C ALA A 96 3.77 15.72 16.37
N GLY A 97 4.80 15.01 16.85
CA GLY A 97 5.27 15.14 18.24
C GLY A 97 5.90 16.51 18.56
N ALA A 98 6.38 17.27 17.58
CA ALA A 98 6.84 18.65 17.79
C ALA A 98 5.65 19.60 18.01
N VAL A 99 4.54 19.39 17.29
CA VAL A 99 3.31 20.18 17.42
C VAL A 99 2.58 19.88 18.74
N LEU A 100 2.49 18.61 19.13
CA LEU A 100 1.72 18.16 20.31
C LEU A 100 2.40 18.42 21.67
N LYS A 101 3.53 19.15 21.72
CA LYS A 101 4.32 19.47 22.94
C LYS A 101 4.63 18.25 23.82
N ARG A 102 5.72 17.57 23.48
CA ARG A 102 6.24 16.31 24.06
C ARG A 102 6.20 16.25 25.59
N LYS A 103 5.70 15.14 26.14
CA LYS A 103 5.98 14.69 27.51
C LYS A 103 7.26 13.84 27.55
N SER A 104 7.94 13.83 28.70
CA SER A 104 9.09 12.96 28.97
C SER A 104 8.73 11.49 28.74
N PRO A 105 9.66 10.64 28.25
CA PRO A 105 9.36 9.23 28.01
C PRO A 105 8.99 8.53 29.33
N PRO A 106 7.81 7.89 29.44
CA PRO A 106 7.43 7.12 30.62
C PRO A 106 8.24 5.81 30.73
N ALA A 107 8.17 5.18 31.92
CA ALA A 107 8.71 3.85 32.17
C ALA A 107 8.03 2.79 31.28
N ASP A 108 8.82 1.84 30.78
CA ASP A 108 8.62 1.26 29.45
C ASP A 108 7.97 -0.13 29.46
N ALA A 109 6.71 -0.23 29.92
CA ALA A 109 6.00 -1.51 30.00
C ALA A 109 5.74 -2.20 28.65
N TRP A 110 5.72 -1.45 27.54
CA TRP A 110 5.30 -1.94 26.21
C TRP A 110 6.45 -2.15 25.20
N ARG A 111 7.71 -2.02 25.61
CA ARG A 111 8.88 -2.09 24.70
C ARG A 111 8.94 -3.38 23.87
N ARG A 112 8.43 -4.48 24.41
CA ARG A 112 8.42 -5.81 23.77
C ARG A 112 7.36 -5.96 22.67
N GLY A 113 6.37 -5.06 22.59
CA GLY A 113 5.23 -5.18 21.67
C GLY A 113 5.62 -5.29 20.19
N LYS A 114 6.70 -4.63 19.75
CA LYS A 114 7.13 -4.71 18.35
C LYS A 114 7.67 -6.09 17.96
N PHE A 115 8.25 -6.82 18.91
CA PHE A 115 8.69 -8.19 18.67
C PHE A 115 7.51 -9.14 18.65
N PHE A 116 6.49 -8.88 19.49
CA PHE A 116 5.21 -9.55 19.37
C PHE A 116 4.62 -9.36 17.96
N THR A 117 4.50 -8.13 17.48
CA THR A 117 3.97 -7.84 16.13
C THR A 117 4.83 -8.50 15.04
N LEU A 118 6.16 -8.46 15.16
CA LEU A 118 7.05 -9.10 14.20
C LEU A 118 6.87 -10.62 14.15
N ILE A 119 6.88 -11.29 15.32
CA ILE A 119 6.71 -12.75 15.41
C ILE A 119 5.33 -13.14 14.87
N PHE A 120 4.28 -12.41 15.26
CA PHE A 120 2.93 -12.61 14.74
C PHE A 120 2.89 -12.56 13.21
N LEU A 121 3.50 -11.52 12.60
CA LEU A 121 3.50 -11.36 11.14
C LEU A 121 4.27 -12.46 10.42
N VAL A 122 5.45 -12.85 10.92
CA VAL A 122 6.27 -13.91 10.33
C VAL A 122 5.56 -15.25 10.40
N VAL A 123 4.95 -15.57 11.56
CA VAL A 123 4.22 -16.83 11.77
C VAL A 123 2.95 -16.87 10.92
N ALA A 124 2.15 -15.79 10.92
CA ALA A 124 0.95 -15.71 10.09
C ALA A 124 1.30 -15.89 8.60
N ALA A 125 2.39 -15.27 8.14
CA ALA A 125 2.87 -15.42 6.77
C ALA A 125 3.33 -16.86 6.47
N ALA A 126 3.98 -17.55 7.41
CA ALA A 126 4.40 -18.94 7.22
C ALA A 126 3.21 -19.90 7.00
N VAL A 127 2.06 -19.61 7.63
CA VAL A 127 0.79 -20.34 7.44
C VAL A 127 -0.01 -19.80 6.23
N GLY A 128 0.50 -18.76 5.56
CA GLY A 128 -0.01 -18.20 4.30
C GLY A 128 -1.11 -17.16 4.48
N ALA A 129 -1.04 -16.33 5.53
CA ALA A 129 -1.84 -15.11 5.69
C ALA A 129 -0.91 -13.90 5.89
N SER A 130 -1.05 -12.87 5.07
CA SER A 130 -0.18 -11.69 5.11
C SER A 130 -0.90 -10.46 5.66
N PHE A 131 -0.59 -10.12 6.91
CA PHE A 131 -1.07 -8.90 7.57
C PHE A 131 -0.07 -7.74 7.51
N VAL A 132 1.03 -7.88 6.76
CA VAL A 132 2.13 -6.90 6.78
C VAL A 132 1.68 -5.50 6.38
N GLY A 133 0.73 -5.38 5.45
CA GLY A 133 0.20 -4.09 4.98
C GLY A 133 -0.52 -3.25 6.04
N PHE A 134 -0.94 -3.86 7.16
CA PHE A 134 -1.56 -3.14 8.27
C PHE A 134 -0.56 -2.51 9.24
N PHE A 135 0.66 -3.07 9.32
CA PHE A 135 1.68 -2.69 10.29
C PHE A 135 2.94 -2.10 9.66
N ASP A 136 3.09 -2.21 8.34
CA ASP A 136 4.20 -1.65 7.60
C ASP A 136 4.15 -0.11 7.56
N PRO A 137 5.19 0.59 8.04
CA PRO A 137 5.15 2.04 8.14
C PRO A 137 5.04 2.76 6.78
N LEU A 138 5.61 2.19 5.72
CA LEU A 138 5.58 2.79 4.38
C LEU A 138 4.21 2.59 3.71
N ALA A 139 3.61 1.41 3.87
CA ALA A 139 2.28 1.09 3.36
C ALA A 139 1.21 1.93 4.06
N ILE A 140 1.28 2.06 5.40
CA ILE A 140 0.38 2.92 6.18
C ILE A 140 0.44 4.36 5.68
N LEU A 141 1.64 4.93 5.53
CA LEU A 141 1.79 6.30 5.06
C LEU A 141 1.28 6.47 3.63
N SER A 142 1.71 5.61 2.69
CA SER A 142 1.28 5.67 1.28
C SER A 142 -0.23 5.51 1.11
N ARG A 143 -0.85 4.59 1.88
CA ARG A 143 -2.30 4.39 1.88
C ARG A 143 -3.02 5.61 2.41
N SER A 144 -2.54 6.20 3.50
CA SER A 144 -3.15 7.41 4.07
C SER A 144 -3.02 8.60 3.13
N LEU A 145 -1.86 8.79 2.49
CA LEU A 145 -1.68 9.81 1.45
C LEU A 145 -2.64 9.59 0.26
N THR A 146 -2.89 8.33 -0.12
CA THR A 146 -3.82 8.00 -1.21
C THR A 146 -5.27 8.22 -0.83
N LEU A 147 -5.72 7.71 0.31
CA LEU A 147 -7.14 7.71 0.65
C LEU A 147 -7.60 9.03 1.29
N VAL A 148 -6.69 9.80 1.91
CA VAL A 148 -7.04 11.02 2.64
C VAL A 148 -6.58 12.28 1.91
N PHE A 149 -5.28 12.36 1.57
CA PHE A 149 -4.70 13.60 1.07
C PHE A 149 -4.92 13.79 -0.45
N TYR A 150 -4.93 12.70 -1.21
CA TYR A 150 -5.11 12.78 -2.67
C TYR A 150 -6.51 13.30 -3.07
N PRO A 151 -7.64 12.86 -2.48
CA PRO A 151 -8.94 13.48 -2.72
C PRO A 151 -8.94 14.99 -2.46
N GLY A 152 -8.41 15.43 -1.32
CA GLY A 152 -8.34 16.85 -0.96
C GLY A 152 -7.54 17.69 -1.96
N THR A 153 -6.34 17.21 -2.35
CA THR A 153 -5.54 17.90 -3.37
C THR A 153 -6.19 17.87 -4.76
N SER A 154 -6.84 16.76 -5.13
CA SER A 154 -7.57 16.65 -6.40
C SER A 154 -8.81 17.53 -6.45
N HIS A 155 -9.45 17.82 -5.32
CA HIS A 155 -10.56 18.76 -5.23
C HIS A 155 -10.09 20.20 -5.44
N PHE A 156 -8.94 20.57 -4.87
CA PHE A 156 -8.32 21.87 -5.12
C PHE A 156 -7.92 22.04 -6.58
N ILE A 157 -7.31 21.02 -7.18
CA ILE A 157 -6.93 21.03 -8.60
C ILE A 157 -8.17 21.03 -9.49
N GLY A 158 -9.21 20.25 -9.17
CA GLY A 158 -10.46 20.17 -9.92
C GLY A 158 -11.23 21.50 -9.94
N LEU A 159 -11.12 22.30 -8.88
CA LEU A 159 -11.64 23.67 -8.84
C LEU A 159 -10.97 24.57 -9.90
N VAL A 160 -9.69 24.32 -10.20
CA VAL A 160 -8.89 25.12 -11.13
C VAL A 160 -8.92 24.55 -12.57
N SER A 161 -9.09 23.23 -12.72
CA SER A 161 -8.88 22.50 -14.00
C SER A 161 -10.11 21.76 -14.52
N ALA A 162 -11.28 21.93 -13.90
CA ALA A 162 -12.54 21.23 -14.24
C ALA A 162 -12.45 19.68 -14.28
N LEU A 163 -11.35 19.10 -13.81
CA LEU A 163 -11.16 17.66 -13.70
C LEU A 163 -12.02 17.10 -12.56
N ARG A 164 -12.63 15.93 -12.77
CA ARG A 164 -13.39 15.25 -11.71
C ARG A 164 -12.48 14.94 -10.51
N PRO A 165 -12.85 15.38 -9.28
CA PRO A 165 -12.07 15.08 -8.10
C PRO A 165 -12.08 13.57 -7.82
N ALA A 166 -10.98 13.05 -7.28
CA ALA A 166 -10.91 11.67 -6.87
C ALA A 166 -11.72 11.48 -5.58
N VAL A 167 -12.48 10.38 -5.51
CA VAL A 167 -13.29 10.01 -4.35
C VAL A 167 -12.90 8.60 -3.90
N PHE A 168 -12.84 8.38 -2.59
CA PHE A 168 -12.67 7.04 -2.02
C PHE A 168 -13.68 6.79 -0.91
N THR A 169 -14.29 5.61 -0.91
CA THR A 169 -15.32 5.23 0.07
C THR A 169 -14.78 5.17 1.50
N GLU A 170 -13.53 4.70 1.68
CA GLU A 170 -12.95 4.45 3.01
C GLU A 170 -12.04 5.58 3.52
N THR A 171 -12.30 6.81 3.10
CA THR A 171 -11.49 7.98 3.47
C THR A 171 -11.47 8.18 5.00
N LEU A 172 -12.63 8.05 5.66
CA LEU A 172 -12.75 8.23 7.12
C LEU A 172 -11.98 7.17 7.91
N LEU A 173 -12.09 5.90 7.50
CA LEU A 173 -11.38 4.81 8.16
C LEU A 173 -9.86 4.96 8.00
N ALA A 174 -9.40 5.36 6.81
CA ALA A 174 -8.00 5.65 6.58
C ALA A 174 -7.49 6.83 7.42
N LEU A 175 -8.26 7.92 7.49
CA LEU A 175 -7.96 9.08 8.33
C LEU A 175 -7.90 8.71 9.81
N ALA A 176 -8.89 7.97 10.31
CA ALA A 176 -8.92 7.49 11.70
C ALA A 176 -7.67 6.66 12.03
N SER A 177 -7.25 5.76 11.13
CA SER A 177 -6.03 4.97 11.32
C SER A 177 -4.76 5.82 11.40
N LEU A 178 -4.64 6.87 10.57
CA LEU A 178 -3.48 7.77 10.59
C LEU A 178 -3.48 8.64 11.85
N VAL A 179 -4.62 9.25 12.18
CA VAL A 179 -4.79 10.09 13.38
C VAL A 179 -4.51 9.27 14.63
N PHE A 180 -4.96 8.03 14.70
CA PHE A 180 -4.65 7.12 15.79
C PHE A 180 -3.13 6.93 15.95
N ILE A 181 -2.42 6.58 14.87
CA ILE A 181 -0.97 6.35 14.91
C ILE A 181 -0.19 7.61 15.32
N LEU A 182 -0.56 8.78 14.80
CA LEU A 182 0.07 10.05 15.18
C LEU A 182 -0.29 10.44 16.62
N GLY A 183 -1.54 10.19 17.03
CA GLY A 183 -2.07 10.45 18.37
C GLY A 183 -1.41 9.61 19.46
N LEU A 184 -0.89 8.41 19.15
CA LEU A 184 -0.08 7.62 20.08
C LEU A 184 1.16 8.39 20.58
N GLY A 185 1.60 9.42 19.85
CA GLY A 185 2.64 10.36 20.28
C GLY A 185 2.30 11.12 21.57
N LEU A 186 1.02 11.26 21.92
CA LEU A 186 0.56 11.85 23.19
C LEU A 186 0.92 11.00 24.40
N ALA A 187 0.97 9.68 24.24
CA ALA A 187 1.32 8.75 25.32
C ALA A 187 2.84 8.67 25.53
N ALA A 188 3.62 8.59 24.45
CA ALA A 188 5.07 8.65 24.51
C ALA A 188 5.67 9.14 23.18
N PRO A 189 6.84 9.81 23.22
CA PRO A 189 7.59 10.14 22.00
C PRO A 189 7.83 8.89 21.16
N ARG A 190 7.51 8.97 19.86
CA ARG A 190 7.68 7.87 18.89
C ARG A 190 7.06 6.54 19.36
N PHE A 191 5.92 6.56 20.06
CA PHE A 191 5.27 5.37 20.60
C PHE A 191 5.14 4.23 19.58
N TRP A 192 4.63 4.51 18.38
CA TRP A 192 4.51 3.51 17.30
C TRP A 192 5.86 2.85 16.98
N CYS A 193 6.90 3.66 16.73
CA CYS A 193 8.22 3.16 16.34
C CYS A 193 8.90 2.37 17.48
N ARG A 194 8.64 2.74 18.74
CA ARG A 194 9.22 2.12 19.93
C ARG A 194 8.53 0.80 20.28
N ASN A 195 7.21 0.75 20.20
CA ASN A 195 6.40 -0.31 20.83
C ASN A 195 5.63 -1.20 19.86
N LEU A 196 5.35 -0.78 18.62
CA LEU A 196 4.44 -1.51 17.72
C LEU A 196 5.03 -1.80 16.33
N CYS A 197 5.95 -0.96 15.84
CA CYS A 197 6.47 -1.06 14.48
C CYS A 197 7.31 -2.33 14.27
N PRO A 198 6.83 -3.31 13.47
CA PRO A 198 7.55 -4.57 13.24
C PRO A 198 8.84 -4.37 12.45
N LEU A 199 8.90 -3.37 11.55
CA LEU A 199 10.15 -3.00 10.86
C LEU A 199 11.20 -2.55 11.87
N GLY A 200 10.80 -1.77 12.87
CA GLY A 200 11.66 -1.40 13.99
C GLY A 200 12.12 -2.62 14.78
N GLY A 201 11.23 -3.60 15.03
CA GLY A 201 11.57 -4.87 15.66
C GLY A 201 12.64 -5.63 14.87
N LEU A 202 12.45 -5.80 13.56
CA LEU A 202 13.35 -6.52 12.68
C LEU A 202 14.74 -5.87 12.63
N LEU A 203 14.80 -4.56 12.38
CA LEU A 203 16.06 -3.82 12.40
C LEU A 203 16.73 -3.86 13.79
N GLY A 204 15.97 -4.12 14.84
CA GLY A 204 16.46 -4.34 16.20
C GLY A 204 17.17 -5.63 16.46
N LEU A 205 16.66 -6.71 15.90
CA LEU A 205 17.32 -8.01 15.93
C LEU A 205 18.68 -7.92 15.25
N ILE A 206 18.77 -7.11 14.19
CA ILE A 206 20.01 -6.89 13.42
C ILE A 206 20.94 -5.91 14.17
N SER A 207 20.42 -4.76 14.64
CA SER A 207 21.24 -3.69 15.21
C SER A 207 21.97 -4.06 16.50
N ARG A 208 21.54 -5.12 17.20
CA ARG A 208 22.27 -5.63 18.39
C ARG A 208 23.70 -6.10 18.05
N PHE A 209 23.92 -6.52 16.81
CA PHE A 209 25.21 -6.95 16.27
C PHE A 209 25.96 -5.82 15.57
N SER A 210 25.44 -4.59 15.61
CA SER A 210 26.05 -3.48 14.88
C SER A 210 27.50 -3.22 15.31
N PHE A 211 28.36 -2.97 14.32
CA PHE A 211 29.76 -2.62 14.55
C PHE A 211 29.89 -1.26 15.23
N PHE A 212 29.18 -0.27 14.70
CA PHE A 212 29.23 1.09 15.17
C PHE A 212 28.02 1.38 16.07
N LYS A 213 28.25 1.58 17.38
CA LYS A 213 27.19 1.83 18.36
C LYS A 213 27.55 2.90 19.38
N PHE A 214 26.55 3.57 19.92
CA PHE A 214 26.74 4.52 21.01
C PHE A 214 27.10 3.80 22.31
N SER A 215 28.10 4.30 23.02
CA SER A 215 28.56 3.76 24.31
C SER A 215 29.14 4.87 25.17
N PHE A 216 29.23 4.62 26.47
CA PHE A 216 29.90 5.53 27.41
C PHE A 216 31.41 5.29 27.37
N ARG A 217 32.19 6.35 27.20
CA ARG A 217 33.66 6.43 27.27
C ARG A 217 34.01 7.32 28.47
N GLY A 218 34.19 6.70 29.63
CA GLY A 218 34.49 7.40 30.89
C GLY A 218 33.40 7.27 31.94
N GLU A 219 33.60 7.95 33.06
CA GLU A 219 32.73 7.86 34.23
C GLU A 219 31.44 8.67 34.04
N CYS A 220 30.30 7.97 34.07
CA CYS A 220 28.98 8.58 33.98
C CYS A 220 28.48 8.96 35.38
N LYS A 221 28.17 10.25 35.60
CA LYS A 221 27.56 10.74 36.85
C LYS A 221 26.06 10.45 37.00
N ALA A 222 25.49 9.61 36.14
CA ALA A 222 24.08 9.23 36.13
C ALA A 222 23.05 10.40 36.15
N CYS A 223 23.38 11.56 35.61
CA CYS A 223 22.53 12.77 35.67
C CYS A 223 21.19 12.68 34.89
N GLY A 224 21.00 11.65 34.06
CA GLY A 224 19.74 11.37 33.36
C GLY A 224 19.39 12.29 32.18
N LEU A 225 20.18 13.32 31.88
CA LEU A 225 19.90 14.29 30.80
C LEU A 225 19.84 13.63 29.42
N CYS A 226 20.79 12.74 29.12
CA CYS A 226 20.81 12.00 27.86
C CYS A 226 19.63 11.03 27.73
N ALA A 227 19.20 10.41 28.83
CA ALA A 227 18.03 9.53 28.86
C ALA A 227 16.73 10.31 28.59
N LYS A 228 16.56 11.48 29.22
CA LYS A 228 15.43 12.39 28.96
C LYS A 228 15.40 12.89 27.51
N ALA A 229 16.56 13.16 26.93
CA ALA A 229 16.68 13.60 25.53
C ALA A 229 16.48 12.47 24.50
N CYS A 230 16.58 11.20 24.91
CA CYS A 230 16.49 10.06 24.00
C CYS A 230 15.03 9.82 23.57
N PRO A 231 14.69 9.98 22.27
CA PRO A 231 13.30 9.84 21.82
C PRO A 231 12.79 8.40 21.89
N THR A 232 13.68 7.40 21.90
CA THR A 232 13.32 5.98 21.99
C THR A 232 13.53 5.39 23.38
N GLY A 233 14.05 6.17 24.34
CA GLY A 233 14.37 5.65 25.68
C GLY A 233 15.51 4.62 25.70
N ALA A 234 16.38 4.60 24.69
CA ALA A 234 17.45 3.62 24.54
C ALA A 234 18.58 3.73 25.58
N ILE A 235 18.58 4.73 26.46
CA ILE A 235 19.70 5.03 27.36
C ILE A 235 19.30 4.79 28.81
N ASP A 236 20.07 3.95 29.49
CA ASP A 236 20.05 3.76 30.94
C ASP A 236 21.26 4.49 31.54
N SER A 237 21.00 5.64 32.17
CA SER A 237 22.05 6.46 32.80
C SER A 237 22.60 5.84 34.09
N GLY A 238 21.79 5.06 34.82
CA GLY A 238 22.19 4.43 36.08
C GLY A 238 23.15 3.26 35.85
N ARG A 239 23.00 2.55 34.73
CA ARG A 239 23.91 1.46 34.31
C ARG A 239 24.93 1.87 33.25
N ALA A 240 25.00 3.17 32.91
CA ALA A 240 25.84 3.69 31.83
C ALA A 240 25.77 2.85 30.55
N ARG A 241 24.55 2.48 30.13
CA ARG A 241 24.31 1.57 29.00
C ARG A 241 23.41 2.22 27.95
N VAL A 242 23.75 1.97 26.68
CA VAL A 242 22.89 2.26 25.54
C VAL A 242 22.45 0.94 24.93
N ASP A 243 21.14 0.76 24.81
CA ASP A 243 20.51 -0.37 24.15
C ASP A 243 20.63 -0.21 22.63
N ALA A 244 21.47 -1.05 22.01
CA ALA A 244 21.73 -1.03 20.58
C ALA A 244 20.53 -1.52 19.76
N ALA A 245 19.63 -2.31 20.37
CA ALA A 245 18.34 -2.57 19.76
C ALA A 245 17.61 -1.22 19.66
N GLU A 246 17.36 -0.51 20.76
CA GLU A 246 16.47 0.67 20.71
C GLU A 246 17.07 1.95 20.11
N CYS A 247 18.40 2.02 19.97
CA CYS A 247 19.08 3.19 19.46
C CYS A 247 18.85 3.37 17.95
N ILE A 248 18.25 4.51 17.56
CA ILE A 248 18.06 4.90 16.15
C ILE A 248 19.19 5.80 15.61
N GLY A 249 20.31 5.91 16.32
CA GLY A 249 21.45 6.74 15.89
C GLY A 249 21.16 8.24 15.80
N CYS A 250 20.25 8.73 16.66
CA CYS A 250 19.60 10.04 16.51
C CYS A 250 20.45 11.25 16.93
N LEU A 251 21.60 11.01 17.56
CA LEU A 251 22.63 11.96 18.01
C LEU A 251 22.20 12.95 19.11
N ALA A 252 20.95 12.91 19.59
CA ALA A 252 20.46 13.81 20.65
C ALA A 252 21.23 13.69 21.98
N CYS A 253 21.71 12.48 22.32
CA CYS A 253 22.45 12.24 23.55
C CYS A 253 23.82 12.92 23.59
N LEU A 254 24.48 13.08 22.44
CA LEU A 254 25.77 13.78 22.35
C LEU A 254 25.64 15.25 22.73
N HIS A 255 24.52 15.88 22.38
CA HIS A 255 24.27 17.29 22.71
C HIS A 255 23.80 17.48 24.16
N ALA A 256 23.04 16.52 24.69
CA ALA A 256 22.48 16.59 26.03
C ALA A 256 23.48 16.25 27.15
N CYS A 257 24.56 15.52 26.84
CA CYS A 257 25.56 15.13 27.82
C CYS A 257 26.52 16.31 28.12
N PRO A 258 26.56 16.83 29.36
CA PRO A 258 27.45 17.93 29.72
C PRO A 258 28.93 17.53 29.72
N ASP A 259 29.22 16.30 30.18
CA ASP A 259 30.59 15.78 30.30
C ASP A 259 31.10 15.11 29.00
N SER A 260 30.29 15.07 27.93
CA SER A 260 30.62 14.45 26.64
C SER A 260 31.11 12.99 26.72
N VAL A 261 30.70 12.25 27.75
CA VAL A 261 31.11 10.84 27.96
C VAL A 261 30.43 9.84 27.03
N ILE A 262 29.35 10.23 26.33
CA ILE A 262 28.71 9.36 25.33
C ILE A 262 29.40 9.58 23.98
N ALA A 263 29.82 8.50 23.32
CA ALA A 263 30.47 8.57 22.02
C ALA A 263 30.01 7.43 21.10
N TYR A 264 30.13 7.65 19.78
CA TYR A 264 29.96 6.60 18.78
C TYR A 264 31.23 5.75 18.72
N CYS A 265 31.11 4.45 19.00
CA CYS A 265 32.23 3.56 19.21
C CYS A 265 32.15 2.34 18.30
N VAL A 266 33.30 1.83 17.87
CA VAL A 266 33.41 0.50 17.29
C VAL A 266 33.45 -0.51 18.44
N LYS A 267 32.38 -1.30 18.57
CA LYS A 267 32.32 -2.41 19.55
C LYS A 267 31.57 -3.57 18.89
N PRO A 268 32.21 -4.68 18.51
CA PRO A 268 31.49 -5.79 17.86
C PRO A 268 30.65 -6.64 18.83
N VAL A 269 30.70 -6.37 20.14
CA VAL A 269 30.06 -7.23 21.15
C VAL A 269 28.52 -7.20 21.02
N PRO A 270 27.87 -8.35 20.79
CA PRO A 270 26.42 -8.45 20.74
C PRO A 270 25.79 -8.12 22.11
N GLN A 271 24.68 -7.38 22.10
CA GLN A 271 23.93 -7.10 23.33
C GLN A 271 22.81 -8.14 23.54
N PRO A 272 22.54 -8.53 24.80
CA PRO A 272 21.40 -9.40 25.10
C PRO A 272 20.10 -8.67 24.76
N LEU A 273 19.18 -9.41 24.15
CA LEU A 273 17.85 -8.93 23.79
C LEU A 273 16.81 -9.68 24.61
N ASP A 274 15.91 -8.93 25.23
CA ASP A 274 14.77 -9.49 25.94
C ASP A 274 13.49 -9.33 25.12
N VAL A 275 13.08 -10.43 24.51
CA VAL A 275 11.83 -10.52 23.72
C VAL A 275 10.62 -10.78 24.64
N GLY A 276 10.85 -11.26 25.87
CA GLY A 276 9.81 -11.78 26.74
C GLY A 276 9.30 -13.15 26.27
N ARG A 277 9.57 -14.20 27.05
CA ARG A 277 9.18 -15.58 26.69
C ARG A 277 7.66 -15.73 26.53
N ARG A 278 6.90 -15.13 27.45
CA ARG A 278 5.43 -15.20 27.45
C ARG A 278 4.85 -14.51 26.21
N GLU A 279 5.35 -13.32 25.90
CA GLU A 279 4.93 -12.52 24.75
C GLU A 279 5.26 -13.24 23.43
N ALA A 280 6.43 -13.87 23.33
CA ALA A 280 6.80 -14.67 22.17
C ALA A 280 5.86 -15.88 21.96
N ILE A 281 5.51 -16.60 23.02
CA ILE A 281 4.59 -17.74 22.95
C ILE A 281 3.19 -17.30 22.50
N ILE A 282 2.68 -16.19 23.06
CA ILE A 282 1.37 -15.65 22.67
C ILE A 282 1.42 -15.13 21.21
N ALA A 283 2.51 -14.50 20.78
CA ALA A 283 2.68 -14.06 19.40
C ALA A 283 2.68 -15.24 18.41
N LEU A 284 3.37 -16.33 18.77
CA LEU A 284 3.39 -17.56 17.99
C LEU A 284 1.99 -18.17 17.90
N GLY A 285 1.31 -18.36 19.04
CA GLY A 285 -0.05 -18.91 19.08
C GLY A 285 -1.05 -18.06 18.29
N SER A 286 -1.03 -16.74 18.46
CA SER A 286 -1.91 -15.83 17.71
C SER A 286 -1.63 -15.83 16.21
N GLY A 287 -0.36 -15.90 15.78
CA GLY A 287 0.00 -16.01 14.36
C GLY A 287 -0.50 -17.31 13.73
N LEU A 288 -0.39 -18.44 14.44
CA LEU A 288 -0.88 -19.74 13.99
C LEU A 288 -2.41 -19.77 13.84
N VAL A 289 -3.14 -19.11 14.76
CA VAL A 289 -4.62 -19.09 14.78
C VAL A 289 -5.20 -18.05 13.81
N ALA A 290 -4.51 -16.93 13.57
CA ALA A 290 -5.03 -15.85 12.73
C ALA A 290 -5.25 -16.26 11.27
N ALA A 291 -4.40 -17.12 10.71
CA ALA A 291 -4.50 -17.57 9.32
C ALA A 291 -5.78 -18.40 9.03
N PRO A 292 -6.12 -19.48 9.77
CA PRO A 292 -7.36 -20.23 9.54
C PRO A 292 -8.60 -19.38 9.83
N LEU A 293 -8.56 -18.48 10.81
CA LEU A 293 -9.68 -17.58 11.11
C LEU A 293 -9.91 -16.57 9.98
N ALA A 294 -8.84 -15.98 9.44
CA ALA A 294 -8.94 -15.08 8.29
C ALA A 294 -9.52 -15.80 7.07
N ARG A 295 -9.13 -17.06 6.82
CA ARG A 295 -9.63 -17.84 5.68
C ARG A 295 -11.06 -18.37 5.86
N SER A 296 -11.48 -18.73 7.07
CA SER A 296 -12.83 -19.26 7.33
C SER A 296 -13.93 -18.21 7.10
N VAL A 297 -13.61 -16.93 7.31
CA VAL A 297 -14.52 -15.80 7.06
C VAL A 297 -14.54 -15.39 5.57
N VAL A 298 -13.55 -15.80 4.78
CA VAL A 298 -13.37 -15.42 3.35
C VAL A 298 -14.29 -16.19 2.39
N HIS A 299 -14.94 -17.28 2.81
CA HIS A 299 -15.69 -18.16 1.90
C HIS A 299 -17.21 -17.99 1.86
N ARG A 300 -17.82 -17.09 2.65
CA ARG A 300 -19.27 -16.87 2.58
C ARG A 300 -19.59 -15.45 2.09
N LYS A 301 -20.19 -15.39 0.88
CA LYS A 301 -21.24 -14.44 0.44
C LYS A 301 -20.99 -13.25 -0.51
N LEU A 302 -19.82 -13.01 -1.12
CA LEU A 302 -19.68 -11.88 -2.10
C LEU A 302 -18.93 -12.20 -3.42
N GLN A 303 -18.71 -13.48 -3.74
CA GLN A 303 -17.88 -13.94 -4.87
C GLN A 303 -18.32 -13.47 -6.28
N GLY A 304 -19.49 -12.86 -6.43
CA GLY A 304 -19.99 -12.39 -7.72
C GLY A 304 -19.45 -11.05 -8.17
N ARG A 305 -19.10 -10.11 -7.28
CA ARG A 305 -18.82 -8.70 -7.66
C ARG A 305 -17.42 -8.19 -7.31
N LEU A 306 -16.55 -9.06 -6.81
CA LEU A 306 -15.17 -8.68 -6.49
C LEU A 306 -14.30 -8.65 -7.77
N LEU A 307 -14.41 -7.55 -8.51
CA LEU A 307 -13.58 -7.29 -9.68
C LEU A 307 -12.21 -6.80 -9.23
N ARG A 308 -11.16 -7.55 -9.57
CA ARG A 308 -9.76 -7.13 -9.37
C ARG A 308 -9.24 -6.45 -10.64
N PRO A 309 -8.26 -5.55 -10.54
CA PRO A 309 -7.63 -4.96 -11.72
C PRO A 309 -7.02 -6.02 -12.66
N PRO A 310 -6.86 -5.72 -13.96
CA PRO A 310 -6.23 -6.63 -14.91
C PRO A 310 -4.81 -7.01 -14.46
N GLY A 311 -4.47 -8.29 -14.60
CA GLY A 311 -3.17 -8.82 -14.18
C GLY A 311 -3.07 -9.19 -12.69
N SER A 312 -4.15 -9.06 -11.91
CA SER A 312 -4.19 -9.63 -10.56
C SER A 312 -3.98 -11.14 -10.59
N ILE A 313 -3.05 -11.61 -9.74
CA ILE A 313 -2.80 -13.04 -9.51
C ILE A 313 -3.99 -13.70 -8.77
N PRO A 314 -4.05 -15.04 -8.66
CA PRO A 314 -5.13 -15.73 -7.95
C PRO A 314 -5.36 -15.16 -6.54
N GLU A 315 -6.63 -15.13 -6.08
CA GLU A 315 -7.03 -14.38 -4.87
C GLU A 315 -6.18 -14.70 -3.63
N PRO A 316 -5.89 -15.97 -3.28
CA PRO A 316 -5.11 -16.27 -2.07
C PRO A 316 -3.69 -15.68 -2.14
N ASP A 317 -3.05 -15.79 -3.30
CA ASP A 317 -1.71 -15.24 -3.52
C ASP A 317 -1.74 -13.72 -3.60
N PHE A 318 -2.80 -13.17 -4.18
CA PHE A 318 -3.02 -11.74 -4.25
C PHE A 318 -3.11 -11.11 -2.86
N LEU A 319 -3.87 -11.72 -1.94
CA LEU A 319 -3.98 -11.27 -0.55
C LEU A 319 -2.63 -11.38 0.19
N ASN A 320 -1.83 -12.39 -0.13
CA ASN A 320 -0.49 -12.56 0.44
C ASN A 320 0.55 -11.58 -0.10
N ALA A 321 0.46 -11.21 -1.38
CA ALA A 321 1.37 -10.29 -2.04
C ALA A 321 0.97 -8.81 -1.89
N CYS A 322 -0.32 -8.50 -1.73
CA CYS A 322 -0.79 -7.12 -1.67
C CYS A 322 -0.50 -6.48 -0.31
N ILE A 323 0.40 -5.49 -0.31
CA ILE A 323 0.77 -4.73 0.90
C ILE A 323 -0.20 -3.59 1.23
N ARG A 324 -1.33 -3.47 0.52
CA ARG A 324 -2.40 -2.48 0.81
C ARG A 324 -1.88 -1.03 0.81
N CYS A 325 -0.87 -0.72 0.00
CA CYS A 325 -0.22 0.59 -0.04
C CYS A 325 -1.01 1.68 -0.78
N GLY A 326 -2.10 1.33 -1.46
CA GLY A 326 -2.98 2.24 -2.20
C GLY A 326 -2.46 2.79 -3.53
N ARG A 327 -1.22 2.49 -3.91
CA ARG A 327 -0.58 3.09 -5.10
C ARG A 327 -1.33 2.85 -6.40
N CYS A 328 -1.85 1.64 -6.62
CA CYS A 328 -2.65 1.33 -7.81
C CYS A 328 -3.98 2.11 -7.86
N MET A 329 -4.59 2.37 -6.70
CA MET A 329 -5.82 3.17 -6.60
C MET A 329 -5.54 4.63 -6.95
N LYS A 330 -4.42 5.18 -6.47
CA LYS A 330 -3.97 6.52 -6.86
C LYS A 330 -3.68 6.64 -8.36
N ALA A 331 -2.98 5.65 -8.91
CA ALA A 331 -2.58 5.64 -10.32
C ALA A 331 -3.76 5.49 -11.29
N CYS A 332 -4.92 5.05 -10.81
CA CYS A 332 -6.10 4.83 -11.64
C CYS A 332 -6.67 6.16 -12.15
N PRO A 333 -6.61 6.44 -13.47
CA PRO A 333 -7.03 7.74 -14.00
C PRO A 333 -8.54 7.95 -13.91
N THR A 334 -9.32 6.86 -13.97
CA THR A 334 -10.79 6.88 -13.88
C THR A 334 -11.29 6.88 -12.43
N ASN A 335 -10.38 6.80 -11.44
CA ASN A 335 -10.71 6.57 -10.03
C ASN A 335 -11.60 5.32 -9.78
N GLY A 336 -11.68 4.41 -10.76
CA GLY A 336 -12.46 3.18 -10.67
C GLY A 336 -11.92 2.17 -9.65
N LEU A 337 -10.62 2.20 -9.36
CA LEU A 337 -10.03 1.35 -8.32
C LEU A 337 -10.26 1.94 -6.93
N GLN A 338 -10.97 1.19 -6.11
CA GLN A 338 -11.44 1.57 -4.78
C GLN A 338 -10.96 0.57 -3.74
N PRO A 339 -10.82 0.98 -2.47
CA PRO A 339 -10.49 0.07 -1.39
C PRO A 339 -11.65 -0.89 -1.12
N ALA A 340 -11.37 -2.18 -1.08
CA ALA A 340 -12.30 -3.18 -0.56
C ALA A 340 -12.39 -3.08 0.97
N VAL A 341 -13.55 -3.42 1.52
CA VAL A 341 -13.84 -3.44 2.96
C VAL A 341 -14.04 -4.87 3.43
N LEU A 342 -15.11 -5.50 2.96
CA LEU A 342 -15.52 -6.86 3.34
C LEU A 342 -15.82 -7.76 2.13
N GLU A 343 -15.76 -7.22 0.91
CA GLU A 343 -16.03 -7.95 -0.33
C GLU A 343 -15.06 -9.12 -0.55
N SER A 344 -13.85 -9.01 0.01
CA SER A 344 -12.80 -10.05 0.00
C SER A 344 -12.58 -10.66 1.39
N GLY A 345 -13.52 -10.48 2.33
CA GLY A 345 -13.33 -10.77 3.76
C GLY A 345 -12.36 -9.80 4.45
N PHE A 346 -12.16 -9.99 5.76
CA PHE A 346 -11.32 -9.11 6.59
C PHE A 346 -9.87 -9.02 6.10
N ASP A 347 -9.32 -10.11 5.56
CA ASP A 347 -7.95 -10.13 5.06
C ASP A 347 -7.78 -9.18 3.85
N GLY A 348 -8.82 -9.01 3.04
CA GLY A 348 -8.77 -8.12 1.89
C GLY A 348 -9.15 -6.66 2.17
N LEU A 349 -9.27 -6.24 3.44
CA LEU A 349 -9.46 -4.82 3.77
C LEU A 349 -8.37 -3.95 3.12
N TRP A 350 -8.79 -2.85 2.48
CA TRP A 350 -7.97 -1.90 1.71
C TRP A 350 -7.27 -2.46 0.46
N THR A 351 -7.58 -3.68 0.05
CA THR A 351 -7.10 -4.20 -1.24
C THR A 351 -7.90 -3.56 -2.40
N PRO A 352 -7.31 -3.37 -3.60
CA PRO A 352 -7.99 -2.69 -4.70
C PRO A 352 -9.10 -3.56 -5.32
N ARG A 353 -10.29 -3.00 -5.46
CA ARG A 353 -11.40 -3.52 -6.27
C ARG A 353 -11.81 -2.52 -7.33
N LEU A 354 -12.25 -2.98 -8.49
CA LEU A 354 -12.85 -2.11 -9.50
C LEU A 354 -14.31 -1.83 -9.12
N ALA A 355 -14.70 -0.57 -9.16
CA ALA A 355 -16.04 -0.07 -8.91
C ALA A 355 -16.55 0.64 -10.18
N PRO A 356 -17.16 -0.08 -11.14
CA PRO A 356 -17.53 0.47 -12.44
C PRO A 356 -18.39 1.74 -12.38
N ARG A 357 -19.32 1.83 -11.41
CA ARG A 357 -20.17 3.02 -11.22
C ARG A 357 -19.42 4.29 -10.80
N ILE A 358 -18.20 4.16 -10.25
CA ILE A 358 -17.32 5.30 -9.99
C ILE A 358 -16.42 5.56 -11.20
N GLY A 359 -15.84 4.50 -11.76
CA GLY A 359 -15.04 4.57 -12.97
C GLY A 359 -14.74 3.18 -13.53
N ALA A 360 -14.75 3.09 -14.86
CA ALA A 360 -14.42 1.86 -15.58
C ALA A 360 -12.90 1.66 -15.70
N CYS A 361 -12.48 0.45 -16.08
CA CYS A 361 -11.11 0.17 -16.48
C CYS A 361 -10.88 0.66 -17.91
N GLU A 362 -10.05 1.69 -18.06
CA GLU A 362 -9.66 2.26 -19.36
C GLU A 362 -8.90 1.26 -20.23
N LYS A 363 -9.26 1.06 -21.51
CA LYS A 363 -8.69 0.02 -22.40
C LYS A 363 -7.17 0.16 -22.55
N ASN A 364 -6.70 1.37 -22.80
CA ASN A 364 -5.30 1.68 -23.12
C ASN A 364 -4.45 2.09 -21.89
N CYS A 365 -4.83 1.63 -20.69
CA CYS A 365 -4.09 1.92 -19.45
C CYS A 365 -3.65 0.64 -18.71
N ASN A 366 -2.39 0.57 -18.28
CA ASN A 366 -1.82 -0.51 -17.45
C ASN A 366 -1.05 0.00 -16.21
N LEU A 367 -1.28 1.25 -15.79
CA LEU A 367 -0.55 1.90 -14.70
C LEU A 367 -0.62 1.14 -13.37
N CYS A 368 -1.73 0.48 -13.05
CA CYS A 368 -1.90 -0.26 -11.80
C CYS A 368 -0.89 -1.39 -11.62
N GLY A 369 -0.52 -2.08 -12.70
CA GLY A 369 0.52 -3.12 -12.70
C GLY A 369 1.93 -2.55 -12.68
N GLN A 370 2.15 -1.38 -13.29
CA GLN A 370 3.43 -0.70 -13.26
C GLN A 370 3.81 -0.23 -11.85
N VAL A 371 2.85 0.32 -11.09
CA VAL A 371 3.11 0.92 -9.77
C VAL A 371 3.05 -0.06 -8.60
N CYS A 372 2.81 -1.35 -8.88
CA CYS A 372 2.68 -2.40 -7.87
C CYS A 372 4.07 -2.90 -7.42
N PRO A 373 4.53 -2.59 -6.20
CA PRO A 373 5.88 -2.97 -5.75
C PRO A 373 6.10 -4.48 -5.60
N THR A 374 5.02 -5.23 -5.42
CA THR A 374 5.06 -6.66 -5.06
C THR A 374 4.63 -7.57 -6.20
N ALA A 375 4.29 -7.00 -7.36
CA ALA A 375 3.69 -7.71 -8.49
C ALA A 375 2.41 -8.52 -8.14
N ALA A 376 1.69 -8.14 -7.07
CA ALA A 376 0.35 -8.66 -6.80
C ALA A 376 -0.61 -8.36 -7.98
N ILE A 377 -0.38 -7.21 -8.64
CA ILE A 377 -0.90 -6.88 -9.96
C ILE A 377 0.30 -6.97 -10.90
N ARG A 378 0.26 -7.89 -11.87
CA ARG A 378 1.32 -8.06 -12.85
C ARG A 378 1.45 -6.81 -13.71
N ASN A 379 2.69 -6.42 -14.02
CA ASN A 379 2.96 -5.39 -15.01
C ASN A 379 2.74 -5.98 -16.42
N LEU A 380 1.52 -5.87 -16.93
CA LEU A 380 1.17 -6.35 -18.26
C LEU A 380 1.39 -5.26 -19.31
N PRO A 381 2.03 -5.55 -20.46
CA PRO A 381 2.02 -4.63 -21.59
C PRO A 381 0.58 -4.42 -22.08
N LEU A 382 0.32 -3.29 -22.74
CA LEU A 382 -1.04 -2.92 -23.16
C LEU A 382 -1.70 -3.98 -24.03
N GLU A 383 -0.94 -4.56 -24.97
CA GLU A 383 -1.41 -5.64 -25.85
C GLU A 383 -1.99 -6.81 -25.05
N GLU A 384 -1.25 -7.32 -24.07
CA GLU A 384 -1.67 -8.42 -23.20
C GLU A 384 -2.84 -8.04 -22.29
N LYS A 385 -2.78 -6.83 -21.74
CA LYS A 385 -3.77 -6.34 -20.80
C LYS A 385 -5.16 -6.30 -21.42
N THR A 386 -5.28 -6.03 -22.72
CA THR A 386 -6.59 -6.08 -23.38
C THR A 386 -7.23 -7.48 -23.31
N TYR A 387 -6.46 -8.57 -23.24
CA TYR A 387 -6.98 -9.96 -23.20
C TYR A 387 -7.19 -10.50 -21.78
N ALA A 388 -6.79 -9.74 -20.76
CA ALA A 388 -6.96 -10.10 -19.36
C ALA A 388 -8.41 -9.84 -18.91
N ARG A 389 -9.25 -10.87 -18.98
CA ARG A 389 -10.64 -10.81 -18.53
C ARG A 389 -10.68 -10.70 -17.01
N ILE A 390 -11.27 -9.62 -16.48
CA ILE A 390 -11.44 -9.41 -15.03
C ILE A 390 -12.87 -9.74 -14.54
N GLY A 391 -13.80 -9.92 -15.47
CA GLY A 391 -15.19 -10.30 -15.24
C GLY A 391 -15.98 -10.35 -16.55
N THR A 392 -17.29 -10.57 -16.43
CA THR A 392 -18.25 -10.64 -17.54
C THR A 392 -19.45 -9.76 -17.23
N ALA A 393 -19.91 -8.99 -18.21
CA ALA A 393 -21.11 -8.17 -18.10
C ALA A 393 -22.38 -9.03 -18.23
N VAL A 394 -23.41 -8.73 -17.44
CA VAL A 394 -24.71 -9.40 -17.43
C VAL A 394 -25.79 -8.34 -17.43
N ILE A 395 -26.80 -8.53 -18.28
CA ILE A 395 -27.95 -7.62 -18.39
C ILE A 395 -29.12 -8.18 -17.57
N ASP A 396 -29.56 -7.39 -16.60
CA ASP A 396 -30.83 -7.55 -15.92
C ASP A 396 -31.94 -6.99 -16.81
N ARG A 397 -32.68 -7.89 -17.46
CA ARG A 397 -33.74 -7.54 -18.42
C ARG A 397 -34.89 -6.78 -17.76
N SER A 398 -35.18 -7.05 -16.48
CA SER A 398 -36.26 -6.38 -15.73
C SER A 398 -35.99 -4.91 -15.44
N ARG A 399 -34.73 -4.47 -15.57
CA ARG A 399 -34.31 -3.07 -15.34
C ARG A 399 -33.90 -2.37 -16.62
N CYS A 400 -33.62 -3.11 -17.69
CA CYS A 400 -33.09 -2.54 -18.92
C CYS A 400 -34.20 -1.81 -19.68
N LEU A 401 -33.97 -0.55 -20.04
CA LEU A 401 -34.94 0.27 -20.78
C LEU A 401 -35.38 -0.38 -22.11
N ALA A 402 -34.47 -1.07 -22.79
CA ALA A 402 -34.76 -1.75 -24.06
C ALA A 402 -35.49 -3.09 -23.90
N TRP A 403 -35.42 -3.72 -22.72
CA TRP A 403 -36.08 -5.00 -22.45
C TRP A 403 -37.41 -4.85 -21.72
N GLU A 404 -37.46 -3.98 -20.70
CA GLU A 404 -38.63 -3.83 -19.82
C GLU A 404 -39.57 -2.70 -20.29
N GLN A 405 -39.01 -1.59 -20.77
CA GLN A 405 -39.79 -0.39 -21.13
C GLN A 405 -39.96 -0.21 -22.65
N ASP A 406 -39.45 -1.15 -23.45
CA ASP A 406 -39.44 -1.10 -24.92
C ASP A 406 -38.96 0.25 -25.50
N ARG A 407 -37.96 0.87 -24.85
CA ARG A 407 -37.31 2.10 -25.32
C ARG A 407 -36.02 1.82 -26.06
N ALA A 408 -35.80 2.50 -27.18
CA ALA A 408 -34.52 2.42 -27.90
C ALA A 408 -33.38 2.96 -27.02
N CYS A 409 -32.47 2.09 -26.59
CA CYS A 409 -31.31 2.43 -25.76
C CYS A 409 -30.11 1.59 -26.18
N LEU A 410 -29.09 2.24 -26.76
CA LEU A 410 -27.87 1.61 -27.28
C LEU A 410 -26.62 1.97 -26.48
N VAL A 411 -26.78 2.65 -25.34
CA VAL A 411 -25.67 3.24 -24.57
C VAL A 411 -24.60 2.22 -24.19
N CYS A 412 -24.98 1.00 -23.83
CA CYS A 412 -24.01 -0.02 -23.44
C CYS A 412 -23.22 -0.57 -24.63
N ASP A 413 -23.84 -0.62 -25.80
CA ASP A 413 -23.26 -1.08 -27.06
C ASP A 413 -22.23 -0.05 -27.56
N GLU A 414 -22.67 1.19 -27.75
CA GLU A 414 -21.83 2.32 -28.19
C GLU A 414 -20.65 2.57 -27.24
N ALA A 415 -20.84 2.34 -25.94
CA ALA A 415 -19.78 2.53 -24.95
C ALA A 415 -18.76 1.38 -24.90
N CYS A 416 -18.99 0.23 -25.55
CA CYS A 416 -18.18 -0.97 -25.37
C CYS A 416 -16.92 -0.94 -26.27
N PRO A 417 -15.70 -0.73 -25.74
CA PRO A 417 -14.50 -0.55 -26.57
C PRO A 417 -13.89 -1.87 -27.06
N TYR A 418 -14.60 -2.98 -26.81
CA TYR A 418 -14.23 -4.35 -27.15
C TYR A 418 -15.24 -5.02 -28.07
N ASN A 419 -16.28 -4.30 -28.52
CA ASN A 419 -17.37 -4.82 -29.35
C ASN A 419 -17.97 -6.12 -28.76
N ALA A 420 -18.09 -6.16 -27.43
CA ALA A 420 -18.56 -7.32 -26.68
C ALA A 420 -20.07 -7.27 -26.40
N ILE A 421 -20.77 -6.25 -26.89
CA ILE A 421 -22.22 -6.09 -26.77
C ILE A 421 -22.73 -5.95 -28.20
N ASP A 422 -23.83 -6.64 -28.49
CA ASP A 422 -24.45 -6.71 -29.82
C ASP A 422 -25.94 -6.39 -29.68
N SER A 423 -26.38 -5.28 -30.28
CA SER A 423 -27.78 -4.86 -30.27
C SER A 423 -28.54 -5.51 -31.43
N ARG A 424 -29.33 -6.53 -31.11
CA ARG A 424 -30.10 -7.28 -32.11
C ARG A 424 -31.50 -6.71 -32.23
N ASN A 425 -31.91 -6.41 -33.45
CA ASN A 425 -33.26 -5.97 -33.75
C ASN A 425 -34.27 -7.10 -33.46
N GLN A 426 -35.23 -6.82 -32.60
CA GLN A 426 -36.38 -7.67 -32.34
C GLN A 426 -37.67 -6.90 -32.63
N THR A 427 -38.57 -7.52 -33.38
CA THR A 427 -39.88 -6.93 -33.69
C THR A 427 -40.92 -7.48 -32.72
N ILE A 428 -41.55 -6.58 -31.95
CA ILE A 428 -42.64 -6.92 -31.02
C ILE A 428 -43.78 -5.94 -31.31
N LEU A 429 -44.99 -6.47 -31.52
CA LEU A 429 -46.21 -5.69 -31.72
C LEU A 429 -46.04 -4.55 -32.75
N ALA A 430 -45.48 -4.87 -33.92
CA ALA A 430 -45.21 -3.96 -35.05
C ALA A 430 -44.11 -2.89 -34.86
N THR A 431 -43.37 -2.90 -33.75
CA THR A 431 -42.20 -2.02 -33.54
C THR A 431 -40.91 -2.84 -33.51
N THR A 432 -39.89 -2.45 -34.30
CA THR A 432 -38.55 -3.06 -34.27
C THR A 432 -37.66 -2.28 -33.32
N LEU A 433 -37.14 -2.94 -32.29
CA LEU A 433 -36.27 -2.36 -31.27
C LEU A 433 -34.96 -3.15 -31.16
N GLY A 434 -33.84 -2.44 -31.08
CA GLY A 434 -32.53 -3.02 -30.80
C GLY A 434 -32.43 -3.43 -29.33
N ARG A 435 -32.19 -4.71 -29.06
CA ARG A 435 -32.01 -5.26 -27.72
C ARG A 435 -30.58 -5.74 -27.50
N PRO A 436 -29.89 -5.29 -26.43
CA PRO A 436 -28.48 -5.63 -26.22
C PRO A 436 -28.32 -7.06 -25.72
N PHE A 437 -27.33 -7.76 -26.28
CA PHE A 437 -26.82 -9.06 -25.85
C PHE A 437 -25.32 -8.97 -25.57
N VAL A 438 -24.84 -9.63 -24.52
CA VAL A 438 -23.41 -9.65 -24.20
C VAL A 438 -22.76 -10.88 -24.83
N ASN A 439 -21.71 -10.68 -25.62
CA ASN A 439 -20.80 -11.74 -26.04
C ASN A 439 -19.75 -11.98 -24.93
N GLU A 440 -19.97 -13.03 -24.14
CA GLU A 440 -19.10 -13.40 -23.02
C GLU A 440 -17.66 -13.70 -23.47
N ALA A 441 -17.48 -14.21 -24.69
CA ALA A 441 -16.17 -14.56 -25.22
C ALA A 441 -15.30 -13.31 -25.47
N ALA A 442 -15.90 -12.25 -26.01
CA ALA A 442 -15.24 -10.97 -26.26
C ALA A 442 -15.13 -10.09 -25.00
N CYS A 443 -16.08 -10.21 -24.07
CA CYS A 443 -16.14 -9.39 -22.86
C CYS A 443 -14.89 -9.57 -21.97
N VAL A 444 -14.32 -8.44 -21.54
CA VAL A 444 -13.18 -8.41 -20.60
C VAL A 444 -13.58 -7.97 -19.20
N GLY A 445 -14.82 -7.50 -19.03
CA GLY A 445 -15.31 -6.99 -17.75
C GLY A 445 -14.77 -5.62 -17.36
N CYS A 446 -14.46 -4.73 -18.32
CA CYS A 446 -13.90 -3.41 -18.03
C CYS A 446 -14.87 -2.48 -17.26
N GLY A 447 -16.18 -2.76 -17.31
CA GLY A 447 -17.19 -2.01 -16.57
C GLY A 447 -17.67 -0.71 -17.24
N LEU A 448 -17.23 -0.39 -18.46
CA LEU A 448 -17.61 0.86 -19.13
C LEU A 448 -19.13 0.91 -19.40
N CYS A 449 -19.72 -0.20 -19.83
CA CYS A 449 -21.18 -0.33 -20.00
C CYS A 449 -21.97 -0.14 -18.69
N GLU A 450 -21.48 -0.66 -17.56
CA GLU A 450 -22.11 -0.46 -16.23
C GLU A 450 -22.00 0.99 -15.77
N SER A 451 -20.86 1.64 -16.03
CA SER A 451 -20.62 3.04 -15.68
C SER A 451 -21.50 4.02 -16.46
N ARG A 452 -21.80 3.72 -17.73
CA ARG A 452 -22.57 4.57 -18.64
C ARG A 452 -24.07 4.29 -18.61
N CYS A 453 -24.50 3.17 -18.02
CA CYS A 453 -25.90 2.80 -17.95
C CYS A 453 -26.74 3.93 -17.31
N PRO A 454 -27.77 4.45 -18.01
CA PRO A 454 -28.55 5.63 -17.57
C PRO A 454 -29.55 5.32 -16.46
N ILE A 455 -29.69 4.06 -16.06
CA ILE A 455 -30.57 3.66 -14.95
C ILE A 455 -29.97 4.12 -13.62
N ASP A 456 -30.79 4.79 -12.82
CA ASP A 456 -30.46 5.18 -11.45
C ASP A 456 -30.39 3.97 -10.51
N GLY A 457 -29.52 4.06 -9.50
CA GLY A 457 -29.24 2.95 -8.58
C GLY A 457 -28.43 1.83 -9.24
N PRO A 458 -28.78 0.55 -9.01
CA PRO A 458 -28.15 -0.57 -9.71
C PRO A 458 -28.36 -0.48 -11.23
N ALA A 459 -27.26 -0.43 -11.97
CA ALA A 459 -27.30 -0.44 -13.43
C ALA A 459 -28.05 -1.68 -13.96
N ALA A 460 -28.73 -1.54 -15.10
CA ALA A 460 -29.33 -2.69 -15.78
C ALA A 460 -28.29 -3.66 -16.34
N ILE A 461 -27.10 -3.18 -16.71
CA ILE A 461 -25.97 -4.02 -17.11
C ILE A 461 -24.88 -3.92 -16.05
N GLN A 462 -24.43 -5.06 -15.52
CA GLN A 462 -23.52 -5.14 -14.38
C GLN A 462 -22.42 -6.15 -14.64
N VAL A 463 -21.21 -5.87 -14.18
CA VAL A 463 -20.06 -6.76 -14.34
C VAL A 463 -19.88 -7.61 -13.10
N PHE A 464 -19.79 -8.92 -13.31
CA PHE A 464 -19.53 -9.91 -12.28
C PHE A 464 -18.18 -10.58 -12.52
N SER A 465 -17.50 -11.05 -11.47
CA SER A 465 -16.18 -11.72 -11.55
C SER A 465 -16.23 -13.13 -12.16
N MET A 466 -17.31 -13.47 -12.87
CA MET A 466 -17.45 -14.72 -13.61
C MET A 466 -16.39 -14.81 -14.70
N ALA A 467 -15.84 -16.02 -14.88
CA ALA A 467 -14.79 -16.31 -15.87
C ALA A 467 -13.55 -15.39 -15.80
N ALA A 468 -13.27 -14.75 -14.65
CA ALA A 468 -12.11 -13.87 -14.50
C ALA A 468 -10.79 -14.65 -14.59
N ASP A 469 -9.88 -14.22 -15.48
CA ASP A 469 -8.57 -14.82 -15.68
C ASP A 469 -7.56 -14.27 -14.66
N ARG A 470 -7.16 -15.10 -13.70
CA ARG A 470 -6.12 -14.75 -12.72
C ARG A 470 -4.94 -15.69 -12.86
N LYS A 471 -3.89 -15.25 -13.55
CA LYS A 471 -2.70 -16.06 -13.86
C LYS A 471 -1.47 -15.52 -13.15
N LYS A 472 -0.74 -16.37 -12.42
CA LYS A 472 0.57 -16.04 -11.83
C LYS A 472 1.63 -15.79 -12.91
N THR A 473 1.65 -16.65 -13.92
CA THR A 473 2.63 -16.67 -15.01
C THR A 473 1.94 -16.89 -16.36
N GLY A 474 2.68 -16.71 -17.46
CA GLY A 474 2.16 -16.91 -18.81
C GLY A 474 1.33 -15.75 -19.36
N TRP A 475 0.95 -15.90 -20.63
CA TRP A 475 0.28 -14.87 -21.43
C TRP A 475 -1.25 -14.97 -21.31
N TYR A 476 -1.90 -13.82 -21.47
CA TYR A 476 -3.36 -13.67 -21.54
C TYR A 476 -3.87 -13.76 -22.96
N LYS A 477 -3.07 -13.30 -23.94
CA LYS A 477 -3.34 -13.46 -25.36
C LYS A 477 -3.18 -14.94 -25.74
N THR A 478 -4.27 -15.57 -26.16
CA THR A 478 -4.27 -16.92 -26.75
C THR A 478 -4.70 -16.82 -28.22
N PRO A 479 -4.28 -17.76 -29.09
CA PRO A 479 -4.69 -17.76 -30.50
C PRO A 479 -6.21 -17.75 -30.68
N GLU A 480 -6.93 -18.47 -29.81
CA GLU A 480 -8.40 -18.49 -29.76
C GLU A 480 -8.99 -17.10 -29.47
N LYS A 481 -8.52 -16.41 -28.41
CA LYS A 481 -8.97 -15.06 -28.08
C LYS A 481 -8.58 -14.03 -29.13
N ALA A 482 -7.46 -14.22 -29.82
CA ALA A 482 -7.06 -13.36 -30.93
C ALA A 482 -7.99 -13.50 -32.14
N ARG A 483 -8.40 -14.73 -32.49
CA ARG A 483 -9.39 -14.99 -33.55
C ARG A 483 -10.75 -14.37 -33.22
N LEU A 484 -11.23 -14.55 -31.99
CA LEU A 484 -12.50 -13.98 -31.54
C LEU A 484 -12.55 -12.44 -31.62
N ARG A 485 -11.41 -11.75 -31.64
CA ARG A 485 -11.34 -10.29 -31.75
C ARG A 485 -11.07 -9.77 -33.16
N SER A 486 -10.46 -10.56 -34.03
CA SER A 486 -10.16 -10.18 -35.42
C SER A 486 -11.36 -10.35 -36.35
N CYS A 487 -12.35 -11.18 -35.97
CA CYS A 487 -13.59 -11.33 -36.75
C CYS A 487 -14.56 -10.12 -36.68
N GLY A 488 -14.14 -9.00 -36.07
CA GLY A 488 -14.91 -7.75 -36.03
C GLY A 488 -14.23 -6.55 -36.70
N ASP A 489 -13.07 -6.77 -37.35
CA ASP A 489 -12.31 -5.70 -38.02
C ASP A 489 -12.90 -5.44 -39.42
N GLU A 490 -14.01 -4.70 -39.51
CA GLU A 490 -14.05 -3.64 -40.51
C GLU A 490 -13.21 -2.47 -39.97
N PRO A 491 -12.37 -1.82 -40.79
CA PRO A 491 -11.48 -0.77 -40.33
C PRO A 491 -12.31 0.42 -39.84
N GLN A 492 -12.46 0.51 -38.52
CA GLN A 492 -13.10 1.64 -37.87
C GLN A 492 -12.09 2.79 -37.90
N GLU A 493 -12.30 3.74 -38.81
CA GLU A 493 -11.58 5.02 -38.86
C GLU A 493 -11.48 5.61 -37.45
N ASP A 494 -10.28 6.03 -37.09
CA ASP A 494 -9.94 6.65 -35.81
C ASP A 494 -10.91 7.78 -35.47
N LEU A 495 -11.90 7.50 -34.61
CA LEU A 495 -12.66 8.55 -33.95
C LEU A 495 -11.69 9.31 -33.04
N PRO A 496 -11.57 10.64 -33.17
CA PRO A 496 -10.59 11.41 -32.42
C PRO A 496 -10.88 11.27 -30.93
N SER A 497 -9.90 10.72 -30.21
CA SER A 497 -9.86 10.68 -28.76
C SER A 497 -9.69 12.11 -28.23
N GLY A 498 -10.77 12.88 -28.22
CA GLY A 498 -10.81 14.21 -27.62
C GLY A 498 -10.69 14.10 -26.11
N PHE A 499 -9.47 13.99 -25.59
CA PHE A 499 -9.03 14.44 -24.25
C PHE A 499 -7.49 14.44 -24.17
N ILE A 500 -6.83 15.19 -25.06
CA ILE A 500 -5.52 15.79 -24.81
C ILE A 500 -5.56 17.19 -25.41
N GLN A 501 -5.82 18.21 -24.59
CA GLN A 501 -5.32 19.55 -24.90
C GLN A 501 -3.92 19.62 -24.32
N GLU A 502 -2.92 19.37 -25.17
CA GLU A 502 -1.60 19.96 -25.00
C GLU A 502 -1.75 21.46 -25.20
N GLU A 503 -1.55 22.25 -24.15
CA GLU A 503 -1.14 23.64 -24.31
C GLU A 503 0.28 23.80 -23.78
N GLN A 504 1.03 24.57 -24.56
CA GLN A 504 2.48 24.78 -24.57
C GLN A 504 3.02 25.45 -23.31
#